data_AF-A0A845R132-F1
#
_entry.id   AF-A0A845R132-F1
#
_cell.length_a   1.000
_cell.length_b   1.000
_cell.length_c   1.000
_cell.angle_alpha   90.00
_cell.angle_beta   90.00
_cell.angle_gamma   90.00
#
_symmetry.space_group_name_H-M   'P 1'
#
loop_
_entity.id
_entity.type
_entity.pdbx_description
1 polymer ?
#
loop_
_entity_poly.entity_id
_entity_poly.type
_entity_poly.pdbx_seq_one_letter_code
_entity_poly.pdbx_strand_id
1 'polypeptide(L)' 'MAQIIEMGKHYKKRPSEIINIEDEYTAYCFDEVAFFLLNEATDDKGILKWNRIKWGNDKKESKTNHNLIKFMQKHC' A
#
# COMPACT_ATOMS: atom_id res chain seq x y z
N MET A 1 -6.03 -0.94 -0.21
CA MET A 1 -6.07 0.23 0.70
C MET A 1 -5.97 1.56 -0.03
N ALA A 2 -4.95 1.77 -0.88
CA ALA A 2 -4.76 3.01 -1.64
C ALA A 2 -6.02 3.52 -2.37
N GLN A 3 -6.75 2.64 -3.06
CA GLN A 3 -7.97 3.00 -3.79
C GLN A 3 -9.08 3.59 -2.90
N ILE A 4 -9.29 3.04 -1.70
CA ILE A 4 -10.33 3.52 -0.78
C ILE A 4 -9.95 4.91 -0.24
N ILE A 5 -8.66 5.14 0.02
CA ILE A 5 -8.14 6.44 0.46
C ILE A 5 -8.32 7.49 -0.65
N GLU A 6 -8.04 7.14 -1.90
CA GLU A 6 -8.28 8.02 -3.06
C GLU A 6 -9.76 8.31 -3.27
N MET A 7 -10.63 7.30 -3.15
CA MET A 7 -12.08 7.47 -3.19
C MET A 7 -12.56 8.41 -2.08
N GLY A 8 -12.03 8.27 -0.86
CA GLY A 8 -12.28 9.17 0.28
C GLY A 8 -11.97 10.62 -0.06
N LYS A 9 -10.82 10.86 -0.69
CA LYS A 9 -10.40 12.19 -1.13
C LYS A 9 -11.29 12.75 -2.24
N HIS A 10 -11.69 11.93 -3.21
CA HIS A 10 -12.57 12.35 -4.32
C HIS A 10 -13.99 12.67 -3.85
N TYR A 11 -14.56 11.82 -3.00
CA TYR A 11 -15.93 11.96 -2.52
C TYR A 11 -16.06 12.84 -1.27
N LYS A 12 -14.94 13.30 -0.70
CA LYS A 12 -14.87 14.07 0.56
C LYS A 12 -15.59 13.35 1.71
N LYS A 13 -15.44 12.03 1.76
CA LYS A 13 -16.00 11.15 2.79
C LYS A 13 -14.89 10.38 3.48
N ARG A 14 -15.15 9.95 4.71
CA ARG A 14 -14.17 9.16 5.46
C ARG A 14 -14.02 7.77 4.81
N PRO A 15 -12.83 7.17 4.85
CA PRO A 15 -12.61 5.80 4.41
C PRO A 15 -13.61 4.82 5.03
N SER A 16 -13.87 4.93 6.34
CA SER A 16 -14.83 4.11 7.09
C SER A 16 -16.28 4.25 6.59
N GLU A 17 -16.70 5.47 6.23
CA GLU A 17 -18.03 5.77 5.67
C GLU A 17 -18.22 5.18 4.28
N ILE A 18 -17.14 5.12 3.48
CA ILE A 18 -17.19 4.53 2.12
C ILE A 18 -17.43 3.03 2.17
N ILE A 19 -16.84 2.35 3.15
CA ILE A 19 -17.01 0.91 3.35
C ILE A 19 -18.13 0.57 4.33
N ASN A 20 -18.80 1.59 4.87
CA ASN A 20 -19.93 1.47 5.79
C ASN A 20 -19.66 0.56 7.00
N ILE A 21 -18.54 0.79 7.71
CA ILE A 21 -18.30 0.12 8.99
C ILE A 21 -19.27 0.67 10.04
N GLU A 22 -20.10 -0.20 10.61
CA GLU A 22 -21.10 0.16 11.62
C GLU A 22 -20.51 0.29 13.02
N ASP A 23 -19.45 -0.46 13.33
CA ASP A 23 -18.77 -0.39 14.62
C ASP A 23 -17.91 0.87 14.72
N GLU A 24 -18.26 1.76 15.65
CA GLU A 24 -17.65 3.10 15.78
C GLU A 24 -16.15 3.03 16.10
N TYR A 25 -15.74 2.10 16.97
CA TYR A 25 -14.34 1.93 17.33
C TYR A 25 -13.50 1.44 16.14
N THR A 26 -14.02 0.44 15.41
CA THR A 26 -13.37 -0.08 14.20
C THR A 26 -13.31 0.97 13.10
N ALA A 27 -14.37 1.76 12.92
CA ALA A 27 -14.41 2.87 11.97
C ALA A 27 -13.33 3.92 12.29
N TYR A 28 -13.20 4.30 13.56
CA TYR A 28 -12.16 5.21 14.03
C TYR A 28 -10.75 4.65 13.76
N CYS A 29 -10.47 3.42 14.19
CA CYS A 29 -9.16 2.80 13.96
C CYS A 29 -8.82 2.70 12.47
N PHE A 30 -9.82 2.43 11.63
CA PHE A 30 -9.65 2.33 10.18
C PHE A 30 -9.31 3.69 9.56
N ASP A 31 -10.01 4.75 9.95
CA ASP A 31 -9.74 6.11 9.47
C ASP A 31 -8.36 6.60 9.89
N GLU A 32 -7.93 6.33 11.12
CA GLU A 32 -6.59 6.65 11.62
C GLU A 32 -5.49 5.95 10.82
N VAL A 33 -5.66 4.64 10.55
CA VAL A 33 -4.69 3.88 9.74
C VAL A 33 -4.66 4.39 8.31
N ALA A 34 -5.82 4.71 7.73
CA ALA A 34 -5.91 5.29 6.40
C ALA A 34 -5.19 6.65 6.33
N PHE A 35 -5.33 7.49 7.36
CA PHE A 35 -4.63 8.76 7.46
C PHE A 35 -3.11 8.57 7.59
N PHE A 36 -2.67 7.64 8.44
CA PHE A 36 -1.27 7.30 8.59
C PHE A 36 -0.64 6.85 7.26
N LEU A 37 -1.29 5.94 6.54
CA LEU A 37 -0.83 5.46 5.24
C LEU A 37 -0.79 6.57 4.18
N LEU A 38 -1.75 7.49 4.20
CA LEU A 38 -1.75 8.65 3.32
C LEU A 38 -0.53 9.55 3.58
N ASN A 39 -0.22 9.79 4.86
CA ASN A 39 0.94 10.59 5.24
C ASN A 39 2.26 9.92 4.83
N GLU A 40 2.40 8.62 5.09
CA GLU A 40 3.57 7.83 4.66
C GLU A 40 3.74 7.79 3.13
N ALA A 41 2.65 7.76 2.39
CA ALA A 41 2.66 7.80 0.92
C ALA A 41 2.94 9.19 0.35
N THR A 42 2.75 10.25 1.13
CA THR A 42 2.92 11.64 0.66
C THR A 42 4.37 12.06 0.83
N ASP A 43 4.98 12.48 -0.28
CA ASP A 43 6.33 13.03 -0.30
C ASP A 43 6.35 14.48 0.23
N ASP A 44 7.51 15.02 0.60
CA ASP A 44 7.64 16.40 1.14
C ASP A 44 7.13 17.49 0.17
N LYS A 45 6.99 17.12 -1.11
CA LYS A 45 6.44 17.94 -2.20
C LYS A 45 4.93 17.80 -2.38
N GLY A 46 4.24 17.06 -1.52
CA GLY A 46 2.79 16.81 -1.61
C GLY A 46 2.39 15.78 -2.68
N ILE A 47 3.36 15.07 -3.26
CA ILE A 47 3.10 14.07 -4.32
C ILE A 47 2.86 12.71 -3.68
N LEU A 48 1.72 12.10 -4.00
CA LEU A 48 1.33 10.77 -3.55
C LEU A 48 2.10 9.69 -4.30
N LYS A 49 2.90 8.90 -3.57
CA LYS A 49 3.70 7.78 -4.09
C LYS A 49 3.38 6.50 -3.33
N TRP A 50 2.28 5.84 -3.71
CA TRP A 50 1.89 4.53 -3.14
C TRP A 50 2.97 3.45 -3.28
N ASN A 51 3.85 3.56 -4.28
CA ASN A 51 4.99 2.66 -4.49
C ASN A 51 6.05 2.70 -3.37
N ARG A 52 5.99 3.70 -2.47
CA ARG A 52 6.89 3.84 -1.32
C ARG A 52 6.50 2.88 -0.19
N ILE A 53 5.22 2.54 -0.08
CA ILE A 53 4.71 1.61 0.93
C ILE A 53 5.03 0.19 0.47
N LYS A 54 6.18 -0.32 0.91
CA LYS A 54 6.59 -1.72 0.69
C LYS A 54 6.12 -2.55 1.86
N TRP A 55 5.07 -3.36 1.66
CA TRP A 55 4.71 -4.39 2.62
C TRP A 55 5.74 -5.54 2.56
N GLY A 56 6.20 -5.97 3.73
CA GLY A 56 7.44 -6.73 3.94
C GLY A 56 7.55 -8.14 3.32
N ASN A 57 6.72 -8.52 2.35
CA ASN A 57 6.85 -9.81 1.64
C ASN A 57 7.18 -9.69 0.15
N ASP A 58 7.21 -8.49 -0.43
CA ASP A 58 7.80 -8.32 -1.76
C ASP A 58 9.32 -8.12 -1.66
N LYS A 59 10.03 -9.09 -1.08
CA LYS A 59 11.34 -9.44 -1.63
C LYS A 59 11.06 -10.02 -3.02
N LYS A 60 10.76 -9.14 -3.97
CA LYS A 60 10.86 -9.44 -5.37
C LYS A 60 12.35 -9.67 -5.59
N GLU A 61 12.82 -10.89 -5.31
CA GLU A 61 14.10 -11.34 -5.80
C GLU A 61 14.11 -10.94 -7.27
N SER A 62 15.05 -10.07 -7.63
CA SER A 62 15.21 -9.69 -9.01
C SER A 62 15.41 -11.00 -9.77
N LYS A 63 14.40 -11.44 -10.53
CA LYS A 63 14.54 -12.51 -11.52
C LYS A 63 15.39 -11.94 -12.66
N THR A 64 16.65 -11.70 -12.35
CA THR A 64 17.67 -11.32 -13.30
C THR A 64 18.07 -12.61 -14.01
N ASN A 65 18.20 -12.56 -15.34
CA ASN A 65 18.58 -13.72 -16.16
C ASN A 65 19.84 -14.44 -15.63
N HIS A 66 20.71 -13.70 -14.94
CA HIS A 66 21.89 -14.23 -14.26
C HIS A 66 21.59 -15.29 -13.18
N ASN A 67 20.50 -15.16 -12.41
CA ASN A 67 20.12 -16.14 -11.39
C ASN A 67 19.57 -17.43 -12.02
N LEU A 68 18.86 -17.32 -13.16
CA LEU A 68 18.41 -18.48 -13.94
C LEU A 68 19.61 -19.24 -14.52
N ILE A 69 20.58 -18.53 -15.11
CA ILE A 69 21.80 -19.12 -15.67
C ILE A 69 22.61 -19.86 -14.60
N LYS A 70 22.78 -19.25 -13.41
CA LYS A 70 23.47 -19.90 -12.28
C LYS A 70 22.77 -21.16 -11.79
N PHE A 71 21.43 -21.18 -11.80
CA PHE A 71 20.66 -22.36 -11.41
C PHE A 71 20.84 -23.50 -12.41
N MET A 72 20.79 -23.20 -13.70
CA MET A 72 21.03 -24.19 -14.77
C MET A 72 22.44 -24.78 -14.69
N GLN A 73 23.47 -23.96 -14.41
CA GLN A 73 24.85 -24.44 -14.24
C GLN A 73 25.08 -25.31 -13.00
N LYS A 74 24.23 -25.23 -11.97
CA LYS A 74 24.38 -26.00 -10.73
C LYS A 74 23.76 -27.39 -10.80
N HIS A 75 22.78 -27.57 -11.69
CA HIS A 75 21.96 -28.79 -11.80
C HIS A 75 22.11 -29.49 -13.16
N CYS A 76 22.97 -28.99 -14.03
CA CYS A 76 23.57 -29.70 -15.16
C CYS A 76 25.00 -30.09 -14.81
#